data_AF-A0A7K1GJI5-F1
#
_entry.id   AF-A0A7K1GJI5-F1
#
_cell.length_a   1.000
_cell.length_b   1.000
_cell.length_c   1.000
_cell.angle_alpha   90.00
_cell.angle_beta   90.00
_cell.angle_gamma   90.00
#
_symmetry.space_group_name_H-M   'P 1'
#
loop_
_entity.id
_entity.type
_entity.pdbx_description
1 polymer ?
#
loop_
_entity_poly.entity_id
_entity_poly.type
_entity_poly.pdbx_seq_one_letter_code
_entity_poly.pdbx_strand_id
1 'polypeptide(L)'
;MSVKRTIPISVKEKVKYVRILATGNQFQGSSPASITLQAKPYGFTPKSYAWYKGTSTTAVGTSSSFSISNSQVATVEVYKVVVTSQDNQKYEDTISISKVKDGGDGQPGKQGQMVVQREWTSGDVYRNNTDVIDYIYHRATDTWWRLKDGLNNVTAGVNPSNQFVKLTSLEQLAVRIIVAEQANLAGFIFKDQKLVSQEPSLSNPNLILDGILGKIIAKDAEISGRIEALFGSIGGFRIENNNIVSNDRKLEISSQDGLKFRDNELRDRITIGVDNTGVPSIKFFDEQGNETWSAGTSGIIYTNYIAESYTTTIYTKASDGSTFTETMARVYLDVLFKEQISYWSSTGNEGFEGEYWTVVGASPETVTYLYSYHSGKNPESEHNKQYEGYYYKSNNKLGSKVDNGWYITTGSFERGYGRRLGFSMPGQPPVYETTSPTFTRTFHAVRIVNGKVTHKSSFTAQVNLTTPGPGQKSSVPYSQVIIGQTTTA
;
A
#
# COMPACT_ATOMS: atom_id res chain seq x y z
N MET A 1 -41.86 -19.29 93.51
CA MET A 1 -40.97 -20.38 93.06
C MET A 1 -40.74 -20.23 91.56
N SER A 2 -39.50 -20.03 91.12
CA SER A 2 -39.16 -19.93 89.69
C SER A 2 -38.62 -21.27 89.22
N VAL A 3 -39.34 -21.94 88.31
CA VAL A 3 -38.90 -23.22 87.73
C VAL A 3 -38.02 -22.90 86.52
N LYS A 4 -36.70 -23.07 86.67
CA LYS A 4 -35.77 -23.03 85.54
C LYS A 4 -35.98 -24.28 84.68
N ARG A 5 -36.46 -24.08 83.46
CA ARG A 5 -36.62 -25.11 82.44
C ARG A 5 -35.38 -25.08 81.53
N THR A 6 -34.56 -26.12 81.59
CA THR A 6 -33.43 -26.31 80.67
C THR A 6 -33.90 -27.05 79.44
N ILE A 7 -33.75 -26.44 78.26
CA ILE A 7 -34.02 -27.09 76.96
C ILE A 7 -32.66 -27.47 76.35
N PRO A 8 -32.39 -28.75 76.08
CA PRO A 8 -31.18 -29.14 75.36
C PRO A 8 -31.29 -28.72 73.88
N ILE A 9 -30.32 -27.95 73.40
CA ILE A 9 -30.15 -27.62 71.99
C ILE A 9 -29.12 -28.59 71.41
N SER A 10 -29.52 -29.42 70.44
CA SER A 10 -28.61 -30.26 69.67
C SER A 10 -28.13 -29.50 68.44
N VAL A 11 -26.85 -29.14 68.38
CA VAL A 11 -26.25 -28.52 67.20
C VAL A 11 -25.87 -29.64 66.22
N LYS A 12 -26.37 -29.58 64.97
CA LYS A 12 -25.91 -30.49 63.90
C LYS A 12 -24.41 -30.27 63.67
N GLU A 13 -23.60 -31.30 63.89
CA GLU A 13 -22.15 -31.24 63.68
C GLU A 13 -21.85 -30.94 62.21
N LYS A 14 -20.84 -30.07 61.95
CA LYS A 14 -20.40 -29.77 60.59
C LYS A 14 -19.78 -31.02 59.97
N VAL A 15 -20.22 -31.38 58.76
CA VAL A 15 -19.72 -32.55 58.02
C VAL A 15 -18.21 -32.43 57.80
N LYS A 16 -17.46 -33.46 58.19
CA LYS A 16 -16.00 -33.58 57.99
C LYS A 16 -15.73 -34.39 56.72
N TYR A 17 -14.92 -33.87 55.80
CA TYR A 17 -14.55 -34.55 54.57
C TYR A 17 -13.27 -33.94 53.95
N VAL A 18 -12.66 -34.65 53.01
CA VAL A 18 -11.57 -34.12 52.17
C VAL A 18 -12.04 -34.01 50.72
N ARG A 19 -11.53 -33.02 49.99
CA ARG A 19 -11.71 -32.91 48.54
C ARG A 19 -10.36 -32.69 47.85
N ILE A 20 -10.16 -33.34 46.72
CA ILE A 20 -9.05 -33.10 45.81
C ILE A 20 -9.41 -31.91 44.91
N LEU A 21 -8.55 -30.90 44.91
CA LEU A 21 -8.53 -29.83 43.93
C LEU A 21 -7.42 -30.12 42.93
N ALA A 22 -7.72 -30.09 41.64
CA ALA A 22 -6.75 -30.39 40.59
C ALA A 22 -6.61 -29.20 39.64
N THR A 23 -5.38 -28.98 39.18
CA THR A 23 -5.07 -27.99 38.12
C THR A 23 -5.57 -28.43 36.74
N GLY A 24 -5.89 -29.72 36.58
CA GLY A 24 -6.49 -30.32 35.40
C GLY A 24 -6.84 -31.79 35.66
N ASN A 25 -7.52 -32.43 34.73
CA ASN A 25 -7.88 -33.86 34.80
C ASN A 25 -7.45 -34.66 33.55
N GLN A 26 -6.73 -34.01 32.62
CA GLN A 26 -6.33 -34.60 31.35
C GLN A 26 -5.01 -34.02 30.83
N PHE A 27 -4.20 -34.88 30.22
CA PHE A 27 -3.09 -34.54 29.34
C PHE A 27 -3.52 -34.71 27.88
N GLN A 28 -3.21 -33.73 27.03
CA GLN A 28 -3.33 -33.81 25.58
C GLN A 28 -1.94 -33.68 24.97
N GLY A 29 -1.44 -34.76 24.37
CA GLY A 29 -0.06 -34.82 23.91
C GLY A 29 0.93 -34.54 25.06
N SER A 30 1.76 -33.51 24.88
CA SER A 30 2.79 -33.09 25.85
C SER A 30 2.32 -32.01 26.85
N SER A 31 1.05 -31.59 26.80
CA SER A 31 0.51 -30.49 27.63
C SER A 31 -0.64 -30.95 28.55
N PRO A 32 -0.74 -30.45 29.79
CA PRO A 32 0.31 -29.73 30.51
C PRO A 32 1.52 -30.64 30.82
N ALA A 33 2.66 -30.07 31.25
CA ALA A 33 3.83 -30.86 31.66
C ALA A 33 3.55 -31.68 32.93
N SER A 34 2.72 -31.13 33.82
CA SER A 34 2.29 -31.77 35.05
C SER A 34 0.89 -31.30 35.46
N ILE A 35 0.21 -32.14 36.24
CA ILE A 35 -1.04 -31.83 36.93
C ILE A 35 -0.76 -31.91 38.43
N THR A 36 -0.99 -30.81 39.13
CA THR A 36 -0.94 -30.76 40.60
C THR A 36 -2.31 -31.03 41.20
N LEU A 37 -2.33 -31.92 42.19
CA LEU A 37 -3.45 -32.26 43.05
C LEU A 37 -3.21 -31.68 44.45
N GLN A 38 -4.24 -31.09 45.05
CA GLN A 38 -4.20 -30.52 46.38
C GLN A 38 -5.34 -31.11 47.22
N ALA A 39 -5.00 -31.73 48.35
CA ALA A 39 -5.97 -32.23 49.31
C ALA A 39 -6.43 -31.10 50.23
N LYS A 40 -7.73 -30.82 50.22
CA LYS A 40 -8.35 -29.77 51.03
C LYS A 40 -9.29 -30.39 52.06
N PRO A 41 -8.90 -30.47 53.35
CA PRO A 41 -9.77 -30.94 54.42
C PRO A 41 -10.80 -29.86 54.81
N TYR A 42 -12.01 -30.28 55.13
CA TYR A 42 -13.11 -29.42 55.59
C TYR A 42 -13.62 -29.92 56.93
N GLY A 43 -13.73 -29.02 57.91
CA GLY A 43 -14.27 -29.34 59.23
C GLY A 43 -13.31 -30.03 60.20
N PHE A 44 -12.02 -30.19 59.85
CA PHE A 44 -11.00 -30.76 60.73
C PHE A 44 -9.59 -30.27 60.39
N THR A 45 -8.67 -30.38 61.36
CA THR A 45 -7.24 -30.11 61.17
C THR A 45 -6.51 -31.40 60.80
N PRO A 46 -5.79 -31.44 59.68
CA PRO A 46 -5.04 -32.62 59.24
C PRO A 46 -3.80 -32.87 60.12
N LYS A 47 -3.54 -34.13 60.40
CA LYS A 47 -2.31 -34.65 61.04
C LYS A 47 -1.32 -35.17 60.00
N SER A 48 -1.81 -35.85 58.96
CA SER A 48 -0.98 -36.38 57.87
C SER A 48 -1.77 -36.60 56.58
N TYR A 49 -1.03 -36.70 55.46
CA TYR A 49 -1.55 -37.00 54.12
C TYR A 49 -0.84 -38.22 53.56
N ALA A 50 -1.56 -39.02 52.78
CA ALA A 50 -0.98 -40.09 51.97
C ALA A 50 -1.72 -40.20 50.63
N TRP A 51 -0.98 -40.06 49.54
CA TRP A 51 -1.48 -40.22 48.17
C TRP A 51 -1.18 -41.62 47.66
N TYR A 52 -2.11 -42.21 46.94
CA TYR A 52 -2.00 -43.55 46.38
C TYR A 52 -2.36 -43.52 44.89
N LYS A 53 -1.70 -44.37 44.10
CA LYS A 53 -2.02 -44.60 42.68
C LYS A 53 -2.74 -45.94 42.53
N GLY A 54 -3.90 -45.93 41.87
CA GLY A 54 -4.75 -47.09 41.66
C GLY A 54 -5.15 -47.77 42.97
N THR A 55 -4.99 -49.09 43.03
CA THR A 55 -5.25 -49.92 44.22
C THR A 55 -4.01 -50.14 45.08
N SER A 56 -2.90 -49.45 44.80
CA SER A 56 -1.64 -49.61 45.54
C SER A 56 -1.79 -49.23 47.02
N THR A 57 -1.12 -49.98 47.89
CA THR A 57 -1.02 -49.70 49.32
C THR A 57 0.21 -48.88 49.70
N THR A 58 1.11 -48.62 48.75
CA THR A 58 2.30 -47.79 48.94
C THR A 58 2.00 -46.34 48.58
N ALA A 59 2.30 -45.41 49.49
CA ALA A 59 2.07 -43.99 49.27
C ALA A 59 3.05 -43.43 48.21
N VAL A 60 2.51 -42.73 47.21
CA VAL A 60 3.27 -42.01 46.18
C VAL A 60 3.59 -40.56 46.55
N GLY A 61 3.01 -40.06 47.65
CA GLY A 61 3.28 -38.74 48.21
C GLY A 61 2.67 -38.58 49.60
N THR A 62 3.26 -37.73 50.44
CA THR A 62 2.86 -37.52 51.85
C THR A 62 2.56 -36.06 52.20
N SER A 63 2.69 -35.15 51.24
CA SER A 63 2.36 -33.73 51.40
C SER A 63 0.89 -33.46 51.06
N SER A 64 0.39 -32.28 51.46
CA SER A 64 -0.96 -31.82 51.10
C SER A 64 -1.14 -31.55 49.60
N SER A 65 -0.03 -31.42 48.87
CA SER A 65 0.03 -31.27 47.42
C SER A 65 0.84 -32.40 46.80
N PHE A 66 0.42 -32.89 45.63
CA PHE A 66 1.07 -33.96 44.88
C PHE A 66 1.04 -33.65 43.38
N SER A 67 2.19 -33.71 42.71
CA SER A 67 2.30 -33.41 41.29
C SER A 67 2.52 -34.68 40.47
N ILE A 68 1.72 -34.83 39.42
CA ILE A 68 1.77 -35.93 38.46
C ILE A 68 2.39 -35.40 37.17
N SER A 69 3.49 -35.99 36.73
CA SER A 69 4.11 -35.66 35.45
C SER A 69 3.36 -36.34 34.30
N ASN A 70 3.31 -35.69 33.14
CA ASN A 70 2.66 -36.23 31.94
C ASN A 70 3.22 -37.63 31.54
N SER A 71 4.51 -37.88 31.80
CA SER A 71 5.16 -39.18 31.55
C SER A 71 4.67 -40.32 32.47
N GLN A 72 3.99 -40.02 33.56
CA GLN A 72 3.54 -41.00 34.56
C GLN A 72 2.12 -41.54 34.29
N VAL A 73 1.42 -41.00 33.29
CA VAL A 73 0.05 -41.38 32.91
C VAL A 73 0.06 -42.02 31.52
N ALA A 74 -0.38 -43.28 31.43
CA ALA A 74 -0.40 -44.04 30.18
C ALA A 74 -1.68 -43.80 29.36
N THR A 75 -2.85 -43.95 29.99
CA THR A 75 -4.18 -43.81 29.37
C THR A 75 -5.18 -43.19 30.35
N VAL A 76 -5.51 -43.88 31.44
CA VAL A 76 -6.31 -43.37 32.55
C VAL A 76 -5.75 -43.93 33.84
N GLU A 77 -5.53 -43.07 34.83
CA GLU A 77 -4.96 -43.42 36.12
C GLU A 77 -5.80 -42.81 37.24
N VAL A 78 -6.09 -43.59 38.28
CA VAL A 78 -6.86 -43.13 39.45
C VAL A 78 -5.89 -42.79 40.59
N TYR A 79 -6.08 -41.64 41.22
CA TYR A 79 -5.35 -41.23 42.40
C TYR A 79 -6.29 -41.07 43.57
N LYS A 80 -5.84 -41.52 44.75
CA LYS A 80 -6.58 -41.41 46.01
C LYS A 80 -5.74 -40.65 47.02
N VAL A 81 -6.37 -39.75 47.79
CA VAL A 81 -5.74 -39.20 49.00
C VAL A 81 -6.45 -39.73 50.23
N VAL A 82 -5.66 -40.06 51.26
CA VAL A 82 -6.15 -40.34 52.61
C VAL A 82 -5.56 -39.29 53.54
N VAL A 83 -6.42 -38.55 54.23
CA VAL A 83 -6.04 -37.53 55.21
C VAL A 83 -6.44 -38.01 56.60
N THR A 84 -5.46 -38.09 57.50
CA THR A 84 -5.70 -38.46 58.90
C THR A 84 -5.84 -37.20 59.72
N SER A 85 -6.89 -37.06 60.54
CA SER A 85 -7.09 -35.94 61.46
C SER A 85 -6.36 -36.13 62.80
N GLN A 86 -6.35 -35.11 63.66
CA GLN A 86 -5.65 -35.15 64.96
C GLN A 86 -6.21 -36.24 65.91
N ASP A 87 -7.50 -36.57 65.80
CA ASP A 87 -8.19 -37.67 66.49
C ASP A 87 -8.02 -39.03 65.81
N ASN A 88 -7.11 -39.14 64.83
CA ASN A 88 -6.79 -40.35 64.05
C ASN A 88 -7.94 -40.91 63.19
N GLN A 89 -8.98 -40.11 62.91
CA GLN A 89 -9.99 -40.45 61.89
C GLN A 89 -9.41 -40.26 60.48
N LYS A 90 -9.86 -41.07 59.52
CA LYS A 90 -9.38 -41.03 58.13
C LYS A 90 -10.50 -40.58 57.19
N TYR A 91 -10.15 -39.66 56.29
CA TYR A 91 -11.03 -39.16 55.24
C TYR A 91 -10.33 -39.36 53.90
N GLU A 92 -11.08 -39.77 52.88
CA GLU A 92 -10.52 -40.08 51.57
C GLU A 92 -11.32 -39.46 50.42
N ASP A 93 -10.63 -39.18 49.32
CA ASP A 93 -11.20 -38.72 48.06
C ASP A 93 -10.39 -39.27 46.88
N THR A 94 -10.99 -39.35 45.71
CA THR A 94 -10.42 -39.96 44.50
C THR A 94 -10.61 -39.09 43.26
N ILE A 95 -9.63 -39.11 42.35
CA ILE A 95 -9.70 -38.44 41.06
C ILE A 95 -9.12 -39.33 39.95
N SER A 96 -9.69 -39.25 38.75
CA SER A 96 -9.14 -39.88 37.55
C SER A 96 -8.43 -38.85 36.68
N ILE A 97 -7.20 -39.18 36.25
CA ILE A 97 -6.39 -38.39 35.33
C ILE A 97 -6.23 -39.17 34.04
N SER A 98 -6.56 -38.56 32.90
CA SER A 98 -6.49 -39.20 31.58
C SER A 98 -5.35 -38.64 30.72
N LYS A 99 -4.89 -39.41 29.75
CA LYS A 99 -3.99 -38.96 28.68
C LYS A 99 -4.59 -39.34 27.33
N VAL A 100 -4.94 -38.32 26.56
CA VAL A 100 -5.38 -38.49 25.17
C VAL A 100 -4.14 -38.52 24.30
N LYS A 101 -4.05 -39.56 23.49
CA LYS A 101 -3.05 -39.67 22.42
C LYS A 101 -3.79 -39.50 21.11
N ASP A 102 -3.19 -38.76 20.19
CA ASP A 102 -3.68 -38.72 18.81
C ASP A 102 -3.62 -40.12 18.21
N GLY A 103 -4.53 -40.39 17.26
CA GLY A 103 -4.43 -41.61 16.47
C GLY A 103 -3.06 -41.66 15.79
N GLY A 104 -2.43 -42.85 15.77
CA GLY A 104 -1.24 -43.02 14.94
C GLY A 104 -1.57 -42.76 13.48
N ASP A 105 -0.55 -42.39 12.70
CA ASP A 105 -0.68 -42.28 11.25
C ASP A 105 -1.33 -43.56 10.70
N GLY A 106 -2.30 -43.39 9.81
CA GLY A 106 -2.82 -44.51 9.04
C GLY A 106 -1.65 -45.19 8.36
N GLN A 107 -1.42 -46.47 8.68
CA GLN A 107 -0.43 -47.26 7.96
C GLN A 107 -0.77 -47.16 6.47
N PRO A 108 0.21 -46.96 5.57
CA PRO A 108 -0.01 -47.10 4.14
C PRO A 108 -0.82 -48.38 3.94
N GLY A 109 -1.97 -48.27 3.25
CA GLY A 109 -2.75 -49.45 2.92
C GLY A 109 -1.79 -50.46 2.31
N LYS A 110 -1.80 -51.72 2.81
CA LYS A 110 -1.01 -52.78 2.19
C LYS A 110 -1.26 -52.71 0.69
N GLN A 111 -0.21 -52.70 -0.13
CA GLN A 111 -0.35 -52.76 -1.58
C GLN A 111 -1.39 -53.84 -1.89
N GLY A 112 -2.46 -53.46 -2.59
CA GLY A 112 -3.51 -54.41 -2.91
C GLY A 112 -2.88 -55.59 -3.65
N GLN A 113 -3.08 -56.81 -3.17
CA GLN A 113 -2.67 -58.01 -3.90
C GLN A 113 -3.35 -57.96 -5.28
N MET A 114 -2.58 -58.15 -6.35
CA MET A 114 -3.15 -58.30 -7.68
C MET A 114 -4.00 -59.57 -7.69
N VAL A 115 -5.29 -59.42 -7.95
CA VAL A 115 -6.22 -60.54 -8.04
C VAL A 115 -6.13 -61.13 -9.44
N VAL A 116 -5.84 -62.42 -9.53
CA VAL A 116 -5.81 -63.14 -10.81
C VAL A 116 -6.90 -64.21 -10.78
N GLN A 117 -7.82 -64.14 -11.72
CA GLN A 117 -8.78 -65.22 -11.95
C GLN A 117 -8.12 -66.31 -12.80
N ARG A 118 -8.21 -67.57 -12.35
CA ARG A 118 -7.70 -68.73 -13.06
C ARG A 118 -8.72 -69.86 -13.08
N GLU A 119 -8.62 -70.74 -14.06
CA GLU A 119 -9.31 -72.03 -14.03
C GLU A 119 -8.42 -73.07 -13.33
N TRP A 120 -9.03 -74.00 -12.60
CA TRP A 120 -8.32 -75.08 -11.92
C TRP A 120 -7.74 -76.07 -12.93
N THR A 121 -6.42 -76.10 -13.04
CA THR A 121 -5.66 -77.10 -13.79
C THR A 121 -4.75 -77.90 -12.83
N SER A 122 -4.76 -79.22 -12.92
CA SER A 122 -3.86 -80.07 -12.14
C SER A 122 -2.41 -79.86 -12.59
N GLY A 123 -1.48 -79.74 -11.65
CA GLY A 123 -0.07 -79.43 -11.91
C GLY A 123 0.28 -77.94 -11.92
N ASP A 124 -0.72 -77.05 -11.99
CA ASP A 124 -0.48 -75.60 -11.90
C ASP A 124 -0.07 -75.19 -10.48
N VAL A 125 0.72 -74.13 -10.39
CA VAL A 125 1.09 -73.50 -9.11
C VAL A 125 0.19 -72.29 -8.86
N TYR A 126 -0.48 -72.27 -7.70
CA TYR A 126 -1.33 -71.17 -7.26
C TYR A 126 -0.71 -70.36 -6.11
N ARG A 127 -1.00 -69.06 -6.10
CA ARG A 127 -0.34 -68.06 -5.27
C ARG A 127 -1.30 -67.37 -4.31
N ASN A 128 -0.81 -67.08 -3.11
CA ASN A 128 -1.40 -66.15 -2.15
C ASN A 128 -0.24 -65.51 -1.37
N ASN A 129 0.43 -64.56 -2.01
CA ASN A 129 1.57 -63.81 -1.45
C ASN A 129 1.27 -62.31 -1.43
N THR A 130 2.24 -61.49 -1.04
CA THR A 130 2.07 -60.03 -0.95
C THR A 130 1.66 -59.36 -2.25
N ASP A 131 2.02 -59.96 -3.39
CA ASP A 131 1.91 -59.31 -4.70
C ASP A 131 0.71 -59.85 -5.49
N VAL A 132 0.40 -61.15 -5.35
CA VAL A 132 -0.63 -61.84 -6.13
C VAL A 132 -1.46 -62.78 -5.27
N ILE A 133 -2.76 -62.79 -5.53
CA ILE A 133 -3.70 -63.79 -5.04
C ILE A 133 -4.47 -64.41 -6.22
N ASP A 134 -4.37 -65.73 -6.37
CA ASP A 134 -5.10 -66.46 -7.39
C ASP A 134 -6.48 -66.90 -6.85
N TYR A 135 -7.55 -66.49 -7.53
CA TYR A 135 -8.92 -66.99 -7.33
C TYR A 135 -9.25 -67.99 -8.43
N ILE A 136 -9.57 -69.21 -8.03
CA ILE A 136 -9.49 -70.38 -8.90
C ILE A 136 -10.87 -70.98 -9.06
N TYR A 137 -11.37 -71.02 -10.30
CA TYR A 137 -12.63 -71.67 -10.64
C TYR A 137 -12.41 -73.16 -10.93
N HIS A 138 -13.03 -74.03 -10.14
CA HIS A 138 -12.95 -75.47 -10.31
C HIS A 138 -14.20 -75.99 -11.04
N ARG A 139 -14.10 -76.06 -12.37
CA ARG A 139 -15.20 -76.41 -13.29
C ARG A 139 -15.89 -77.73 -12.93
N ALA A 140 -15.15 -78.76 -12.54
CA ALA A 140 -15.70 -80.09 -12.25
C ALA A 140 -16.74 -80.10 -11.13
N THR A 141 -16.69 -79.11 -10.23
CA THR A 141 -17.60 -79.01 -9.09
C THR A 141 -18.43 -77.73 -9.08
N ASP A 142 -18.24 -76.85 -10.08
CA ASP A 142 -18.83 -75.51 -10.13
C ASP A 142 -18.61 -74.71 -8.83
N THR A 143 -17.34 -74.62 -8.39
CA THR A 143 -16.99 -73.93 -7.14
C THR A 143 -15.75 -73.07 -7.27
N TRP A 144 -15.68 -72.04 -6.43
CA TRP A 144 -14.57 -71.09 -6.38
C TRP A 144 -13.67 -71.38 -5.18
N TRP A 145 -12.36 -71.21 -5.38
CA TRP A 145 -11.34 -71.51 -4.37
C TRP A 145 -10.25 -70.45 -4.34
N ARG A 146 -9.57 -70.34 -3.20
CA ARG A 146 -8.29 -69.63 -3.04
C ARG A 146 -7.38 -70.41 -2.09
N LEU A 147 -6.07 -70.16 -2.12
CA LEU A 147 -5.18 -70.68 -1.07
C LEU A 147 -5.55 -70.09 0.30
N LYS A 148 -5.38 -70.87 1.36
CA LYS A 148 -5.43 -70.38 2.74
C LYS A 148 -4.39 -69.29 2.98
N ASP A 149 -4.67 -68.42 3.94
CA ASP A 149 -3.74 -67.37 4.34
C ASP A 149 -2.44 -67.99 4.90
N GLY A 150 -1.30 -67.44 4.49
CA GLY A 150 0.02 -67.94 4.87
C GLY A 150 0.59 -69.06 3.97
N LEU A 151 -0.17 -69.55 2.99
CA LEU A 151 0.31 -70.51 1.99
C LEU A 151 0.57 -69.81 0.66
N ASN A 152 1.65 -70.18 -0.03
CA ASN A 152 2.00 -69.65 -1.35
C ASN A 152 2.68 -70.74 -2.19
N ASN A 153 2.60 -70.61 -3.52
CA ASN A 153 3.19 -71.54 -4.49
C ASN A 153 2.81 -73.01 -4.25
N VAL A 154 1.52 -73.28 -4.01
CA VAL A 154 1.02 -74.65 -3.84
C VAL A 154 0.69 -75.23 -5.21
N THR A 155 1.29 -76.38 -5.53
CA THR A 155 0.97 -77.15 -6.74
C THR A 155 -0.38 -77.83 -6.61
N ALA A 156 -1.24 -77.64 -7.60
CA ALA A 156 -2.58 -78.17 -7.66
C ALA A 156 -2.58 -79.68 -7.94
N GLY A 157 -3.36 -80.42 -7.15
CA GLY A 157 -3.73 -81.80 -7.48
C GLY A 157 -4.95 -81.85 -8.42
N VAL A 158 -5.48 -83.07 -8.59
CA VAL A 158 -6.69 -83.31 -9.40
C VAL A 158 -7.92 -82.58 -8.84
N ASN A 159 -8.03 -82.49 -7.51
CA ASN A 159 -9.11 -81.78 -6.80
C ASN A 159 -8.53 -80.84 -5.73
N PRO A 160 -9.28 -79.81 -5.30
CA PRO A 160 -8.90 -78.94 -4.19
C PRO A 160 -8.62 -79.70 -2.90
N SER A 161 -7.45 -79.47 -2.31
CA SER A 161 -7.04 -80.05 -1.03
C SER A 161 -7.44 -79.18 0.16
N ASN A 162 -7.12 -79.61 1.38
CA ASN A 162 -7.31 -78.83 2.60
C ASN A 162 -6.44 -77.55 2.67
N GLN A 163 -5.54 -77.32 1.72
CA GLN A 163 -4.74 -76.10 1.60
C GLN A 163 -5.54 -74.95 0.95
N PHE A 164 -6.72 -75.24 0.40
CA PHE A 164 -7.60 -74.28 -0.26
C PHE A 164 -8.84 -74.00 0.60
N VAL A 165 -9.40 -72.81 0.43
CA VAL A 165 -10.66 -72.37 1.03
C VAL A 165 -11.70 -72.26 -0.09
N LYS A 166 -12.81 -72.97 0.08
CA LYS A 166 -13.97 -72.84 -0.80
C LYS A 166 -14.66 -71.50 -0.54
N LEU A 167 -14.97 -70.77 -1.60
CA LEU A 167 -15.65 -69.48 -1.56
C LEU A 167 -17.13 -69.66 -1.84
N THR A 168 -17.96 -68.89 -1.15
CA THR A 168 -19.43 -69.01 -1.19
C THR A 168 -20.07 -68.33 -2.41
N SER A 169 -19.41 -67.35 -3.01
CA SER A 169 -19.86 -66.65 -4.22
C SER A 169 -18.70 -65.87 -4.88
N LEU A 170 -18.92 -65.39 -6.11
CA LEU A 170 -18.05 -64.41 -6.81
C LEU A 170 -17.96 -63.07 -6.05
N GLU A 171 -18.82 -62.83 -5.04
CA GLU A 171 -18.90 -61.54 -4.33
C GLU A 171 -17.64 -61.23 -3.50
N GLN A 172 -16.83 -62.23 -3.14
CA GLN A 172 -15.50 -61.97 -2.54
C GLN A 172 -14.46 -61.45 -3.56
N LEU A 173 -14.69 -61.67 -4.86
CA LEU A 173 -13.87 -61.19 -5.97
C LEU A 173 -14.20 -59.71 -6.30
N ALA A 174 -15.46 -59.31 -6.11
CA ALA A 174 -15.99 -58.02 -6.54
C ALA A 174 -15.76 -56.85 -5.57
N VAL A 175 -15.74 -57.05 -4.25
CA VAL A 175 -15.76 -55.93 -3.28
C VAL A 175 -14.37 -55.27 -3.07
N ARG A 176 -13.27 -55.91 -3.45
CA ARG A 176 -11.91 -55.31 -3.38
C ARG A 176 -11.43 -54.65 -4.69
N ILE A 177 -12.02 -55.00 -5.84
CA ILE A 177 -11.57 -54.56 -7.17
C ILE A 177 -12.44 -53.42 -7.74
N ILE A 178 -13.75 -53.43 -7.44
CA ILE A 178 -14.70 -52.59 -8.20
C ILE A 178 -14.70 -51.11 -7.80
N VAL A 179 -14.13 -50.71 -6.65
CA VAL A 179 -14.07 -49.28 -6.28
C VAL A 179 -13.04 -48.50 -7.11
N ALA A 180 -12.19 -49.14 -7.92
CA ALA A 180 -11.24 -48.45 -8.80
C ALA A 180 -11.45 -48.70 -10.31
N GLU A 181 -11.87 -49.90 -10.73
CA GLU A 181 -12.06 -50.19 -12.17
C GLU A 181 -13.36 -49.63 -12.75
N GLN A 182 -14.41 -49.48 -11.94
CA GLN A 182 -15.71 -48.92 -12.35
C GLN A 182 -16.04 -47.59 -11.67
N ALA A 183 -15.27 -47.18 -10.66
CA ALA A 183 -15.22 -45.77 -10.31
C ALA A 183 -14.46 -45.07 -11.42
N ASN A 184 -15.19 -44.77 -12.49
CA ASN A 184 -14.89 -43.71 -13.42
C ASN A 184 -14.84 -42.42 -12.58
N LEU A 185 -13.77 -42.20 -11.82
CA LEU A 185 -13.39 -40.89 -11.31
C LEU A 185 -13.04 -40.10 -12.57
N ALA A 186 -14.08 -39.63 -13.26
CA ALA A 186 -14.05 -39.21 -14.65
C ALA A 186 -12.79 -38.40 -14.96
N GLY A 187 -11.89 -38.99 -15.76
CA GLY A 187 -10.64 -38.36 -16.17
C GLY A 187 -9.45 -38.51 -15.23
N PHE A 188 -9.45 -39.40 -14.23
CA PHE A 188 -8.31 -39.67 -13.33
C PHE A 188 -7.89 -41.15 -13.30
N ILE A 189 -6.63 -41.42 -12.95
CA ILE A 189 -6.05 -42.74 -12.72
C ILE A 189 -5.03 -42.67 -11.57
N PHE A 190 -4.92 -43.74 -10.78
CA PHE A 190 -3.80 -43.90 -9.86
C PHE A 190 -2.58 -44.46 -10.61
N LYS A 191 -1.50 -43.68 -10.68
CA LYS A 191 -0.24 -44.07 -11.33
C LYS A 191 0.95 -43.54 -10.54
N ASP A 192 2.01 -44.33 -10.41
CA ASP A 192 3.26 -43.94 -9.73
C ASP A 192 3.04 -43.36 -8.33
N GLN A 193 2.09 -43.93 -7.57
CA GLN A 193 1.67 -43.49 -6.23
C GLN A 193 1.01 -42.09 -6.18
N LYS A 194 0.46 -41.61 -7.30
CA LYS A 194 -0.23 -40.32 -7.43
C LYS A 194 -1.61 -40.52 -8.05
N LEU A 195 -2.54 -39.61 -7.75
CA LEU A 195 -3.77 -39.49 -8.53
C LEU A 195 -3.49 -38.49 -9.67
N VAL A 196 -3.51 -38.97 -10.91
CA VAL A 196 -3.17 -38.18 -12.11
C VAL A 196 -4.36 -38.12 -13.05
N SER A 197 -4.59 -36.96 -13.67
CA SER A 197 -5.60 -36.87 -14.73
C SER A 197 -5.14 -37.60 -15.99
N GLN A 198 -6.07 -38.12 -16.78
CA GLN A 198 -5.79 -38.85 -18.01
C GLN A 198 -5.46 -37.92 -19.20
N GLU A 199 -5.96 -36.69 -19.15
CA GLU A 199 -5.82 -35.71 -20.23
C GLU A 199 -4.66 -34.73 -20.01
N PRO A 200 -4.06 -34.19 -21.09
CA PRO A 200 -4.10 -34.71 -22.47
C PRO A 200 -3.39 -36.06 -22.65
N SER A 201 -2.56 -36.47 -21.68
CA SER A 201 -1.96 -37.81 -21.64
C SER A 201 -1.39 -38.12 -20.25
N LEU A 202 -1.12 -39.41 -19.96
CA LEU A 202 -0.48 -39.84 -18.71
C LEU A 202 0.98 -39.41 -18.53
N SER A 203 1.63 -38.94 -19.59
CA SER A 203 2.97 -38.35 -19.54
C SER A 203 2.94 -36.82 -19.41
N ASN A 204 1.77 -36.20 -19.62
CA ASN A 204 1.55 -34.77 -19.54
C ASN A 204 0.16 -34.44 -18.95
N PRO A 205 -0.16 -34.88 -17.73
CA PRO A 205 -1.49 -34.71 -17.15
C PRO A 205 -1.81 -33.23 -16.87
N ASN A 206 -3.11 -32.88 -16.89
CA ASN A 206 -3.63 -31.57 -16.50
C ASN A 206 -3.66 -31.34 -14.99
N LEU A 207 -3.91 -32.39 -14.19
CA LEU A 207 -3.91 -32.35 -12.72
C LEU A 207 -3.13 -33.54 -12.14
N ILE A 208 -2.28 -33.26 -11.15
CA ILE A 208 -1.58 -34.27 -10.33
C ILE A 208 -1.81 -33.96 -8.86
N LEU A 209 -2.30 -34.94 -8.11
CA LEU A 209 -2.29 -34.95 -6.65
C LEU A 209 -1.19 -35.92 -6.17
N ASP A 210 -0.12 -35.36 -5.62
CA ASP A 210 1.04 -36.11 -5.12
C ASP A 210 1.03 -36.07 -3.59
N GLY A 211 0.48 -37.13 -2.99
CA GLY A 211 0.43 -37.26 -1.53
C GLY A 211 1.79 -37.53 -0.87
N ILE A 212 2.81 -37.94 -1.63
CA ILE A 212 4.16 -38.20 -1.10
C ILE A 212 4.91 -36.89 -0.93
N LEU A 213 4.85 -36.01 -1.93
CA LEU A 213 5.51 -34.69 -1.90
C LEU A 213 4.61 -33.57 -1.36
N GLY A 214 3.33 -33.85 -1.11
CA GLY A 214 2.34 -32.83 -0.72
C GLY A 214 2.09 -31.79 -1.81
N LYS A 215 2.15 -32.19 -3.10
CA LYS A 215 2.02 -31.26 -4.24
C LYS A 215 0.68 -31.41 -4.94
N ILE A 216 0.12 -30.27 -5.33
CA ILE A 216 -0.99 -30.17 -6.30
C ILE A 216 -0.43 -29.43 -7.51
N ILE A 217 -0.45 -30.07 -8.67
CA ILE A 217 0.02 -29.48 -9.93
C ILE A 217 -1.17 -29.45 -10.87
N ALA A 218 -1.60 -28.25 -11.26
CA ALA A 218 -2.70 -28.03 -12.18
C ALA A 218 -2.25 -27.07 -13.28
N LYS A 219 -2.55 -27.38 -14.55
CA LYS A 219 -2.18 -26.50 -15.68
C LYS A 219 -3.07 -25.27 -15.82
N ASP A 220 -4.36 -25.44 -15.53
CA ASP A 220 -5.37 -24.40 -15.60
C ASP A 220 -6.27 -24.55 -14.38
N ALA A 221 -5.99 -23.76 -13.34
CA ALA A 221 -6.67 -23.85 -12.06
C ALA A 221 -7.39 -22.54 -11.75
N GLU A 222 -8.72 -22.60 -11.65
CA GLU A 222 -9.53 -21.57 -11.06
C GLU A 222 -9.73 -21.88 -9.57
N ILE A 223 -9.20 -21.03 -8.69
CA ILE A 223 -9.26 -21.22 -7.23
C ILE A 223 -10.06 -20.05 -6.64
N SER A 224 -11.25 -20.35 -6.12
CA SER A 224 -12.09 -19.40 -5.39
C SER A 224 -11.93 -19.55 -3.87
N GLY A 225 -12.06 -18.45 -3.13
CA GLY A 225 -12.03 -18.44 -1.66
C GLY A 225 -10.74 -17.85 -1.08
N ARG A 226 -10.42 -18.22 0.16
CA ARG A 226 -9.22 -17.72 0.88
C ARG A 226 -8.03 -18.65 0.62
N ILE A 227 -6.97 -18.11 0.05
CA ILE A 227 -5.68 -18.79 -0.11
C ILE A 227 -4.69 -18.21 0.90
N GLU A 228 -4.22 -19.04 1.83
CA GLU A 228 -3.10 -18.71 2.73
C GLU A 228 -1.83 -19.37 2.24
N ALA A 229 -0.84 -18.58 1.87
CA ALA A 229 0.50 -19.05 1.55
C ALA A 229 1.53 -18.31 2.42
N LEU A 230 2.37 -19.05 3.12
CA LEU A 230 3.43 -18.49 3.96
C LEU A 230 4.60 -17.95 3.11
N PHE A 231 4.87 -18.62 1.98
CA PHE A 231 5.84 -18.26 0.95
C PHE A 231 5.46 -18.90 -0.38
N GLY A 232 5.89 -18.33 -1.52
CA GLY A 232 5.60 -18.91 -2.85
C GLY A 232 5.92 -17.99 -4.02
N SER A 233 5.68 -18.44 -5.25
CA SER A 233 5.75 -17.63 -6.47
C SER A 233 4.41 -17.66 -7.19
N ILE A 234 3.90 -16.50 -7.61
CA ILE A 234 2.65 -16.30 -8.33
C ILE A 234 2.96 -15.51 -9.59
N GLY A 235 3.04 -16.15 -10.76
CA GLY A 235 3.05 -15.47 -12.06
C GLY A 235 4.02 -14.27 -12.18
N GLY A 236 5.26 -14.39 -11.71
CA GLY A 236 6.24 -13.29 -11.70
C GLY A 236 6.34 -12.51 -10.38
N PHE A 237 5.44 -12.74 -9.44
CA PHE A 237 5.47 -12.22 -8.06
C PHE A 237 5.92 -13.31 -7.09
N ARG A 238 6.48 -12.95 -5.93
CA ARG A 238 6.80 -13.83 -4.81
C ARG A 238 6.04 -13.41 -3.57
N ILE A 239 5.55 -14.37 -2.80
CA ILE A 239 5.07 -14.15 -1.43
C ILE A 239 6.26 -14.39 -0.50
N GLU A 240 6.67 -13.37 0.26
CA GLU A 240 7.77 -13.45 1.21
C GLU A 240 7.57 -12.46 2.37
N ASN A 241 7.75 -12.92 3.61
CA ASN A 241 7.67 -12.09 4.81
C ASN A 241 6.40 -11.22 4.88
N ASN A 242 5.23 -11.80 4.59
CA ASN A 242 3.93 -11.11 4.50
C ASN A 242 3.81 -10.06 3.38
N ASN A 243 4.70 -10.06 2.38
CA ASN A 243 4.67 -9.15 1.23
C ASN A 243 4.46 -9.90 -0.09
N ILE A 244 3.93 -9.20 -1.10
CA ILE A 244 3.96 -9.60 -2.52
C ILE A 244 5.04 -8.77 -3.21
N VAL A 245 6.09 -9.43 -3.71
CA VAL A 245 7.26 -8.78 -4.34
C VAL A 245 7.33 -9.19 -5.80
N SER A 246 7.36 -8.24 -6.74
CA SER A 246 7.58 -8.51 -8.16
C SER A 246 9.04 -8.93 -8.43
N ASN A 247 9.25 -9.96 -9.25
CA ASN A 247 10.57 -10.39 -9.70
C ASN A 247 11.12 -9.53 -10.86
N ASP A 248 10.25 -8.91 -11.64
CA ASP A 248 10.57 -8.13 -12.85
C ASP A 248 10.52 -6.61 -12.60
N ARG A 249 10.42 -6.19 -11.33
CA ARG A 249 10.27 -4.80 -10.89
C ARG A 249 9.04 -4.10 -11.47
N LYS A 250 8.07 -4.86 -11.99
CA LYS A 250 6.83 -4.35 -12.56
C LYS A 250 5.65 -4.86 -11.74
N LEU A 251 4.81 -3.93 -11.29
CA LEU A 251 3.50 -4.23 -10.73
C LEU A 251 2.47 -3.64 -11.70
N GLU A 252 1.87 -4.49 -12.53
CA GLU A 252 0.78 -4.10 -13.43
C GLU A 252 -0.55 -4.50 -12.79
N ILE A 253 -1.28 -3.50 -12.28
CA ILE A 253 -2.63 -3.68 -11.75
C ILE A 253 -3.59 -3.19 -12.83
N SER A 254 -4.08 -4.13 -13.63
CA SER A 254 -5.13 -3.87 -14.62
C SER A 254 -6.48 -4.30 -14.04
N SER A 255 -7.14 -3.38 -13.37
CA SER A 255 -8.52 -3.51 -12.92
C SER A 255 -9.33 -2.36 -13.53
N GLN A 256 -10.62 -2.58 -13.82
CA GLN A 256 -11.51 -1.49 -14.25
C GLN A 256 -11.62 -0.38 -13.18
N ASP A 257 -11.33 -0.70 -11.92
CA ASP A 257 -11.49 0.17 -10.75
C ASP A 257 -10.18 0.81 -10.23
N GLY A 258 -9.04 0.55 -10.89
CA GLY A 258 -7.72 1.01 -10.46
C GLY A 258 -7.14 0.32 -9.21
N LEU A 259 -6.04 0.86 -8.70
CA LEU A 259 -5.33 0.41 -7.49
C LEU A 259 -5.98 1.00 -6.23
N LYS A 260 -6.35 0.13 -5.28
CA LYS A 260 -6.95 0.52 -4.00
C LYS A 260 -6.14 -0.02 -2.82
N PHE A 261 -5.85 0.84 -1.86
CA PHE A 261 -5.31 0.46 -0.57
C PHE A 261 -6.43 0.54 0.46
N ARG A 262 -6.72 -0.57 1.15
CA ARG A 262 -7.82 -0.68 2.11
C ARG A 262 -7.34 -1.00 3.51
N ASP A 263 -8.14 -0.64 4.50
CA ASP A 263 -7.93 -1.06 5.88
C ASP A 263 -8.52 -2.46 6.17
N ASN A 264 -8.41 -2.89 7.44
CA ASN A 264 -8.90 -4.20 7.90
C ASN A 264 -10.43 -4.33 7.87
N GLU A 265 -11.16 -3.24 7.71
CA GLU A 265 -12.62 -3.19 7.57
C GLU A 265 -13.04 -3.06 6.09
N LEU A 266 -12.10 -3.25 5.15
CA LEU A 266 -12.30 -3.13 3.70
C LEU A 266 -12.72 -1.73 3.22
N ARG A 267 -12.42 -0.69 3.99
CA ARG A 267 -12.64 0.71 3.57
C ARG A 267 -11.46 1.19 2.73
N ASP A 268 -11.74 1.86 1.62
CA ASP A 268 -10.72 2.48 0.77
C ASP A 268 -10.01 3.61 1.56
N ARG A 269 -8.68 3.60 1.56
CA ARG A 269 -7.81 4.62 2.17
C ARG A 269 -7.05 5.42 1.12
N ILE A 270 -6.65 4.75 0.05
CA ILE A 270 -6.08 5.38 -1.13
C ILE A 270 -6.66 4.70 -2.37
N THR A 271 -7.10 5.48 -3.35
CA THR A 271 -7.51 4.97 -4.66
C THR A 271 -6.75 5.67 -5.77
N ILE A 272 -6.17 4.92 -6.71
CA ILE A 272 -5.42 5.41 -7.87
C ILE A 272 -6.01 4.74 -9.10
N GLY A 273 -6.66 5.49 -9.98
CA GLY A 273 -7.35 4.90 -11.12
C GLY A 273 -8.01 5.92 -12.01
N VAL A 274 -8.95 5.46 -12.81
CA VAL A 274 -9.82 6.31 -13.64
C VAL A 274 -11.15 6.43 -12.91
N ASP A 275 -11.64 7.66 -12.71
CA ASP A 275 -12.94 7.86 -12.07
C ASP A 275 -14.11 7.50 -13.01
N ASN A 276 -15.34 7.57 -12.49
CA ASN A 276 -16.56 7.24 -13.23
C ASN A 276 -16.82 8.17 -14.44
N THR A 277 -16.02 9.21 -14.62
CA THR A 277 -16.09 10.14 -15.75
C THR A 277 -14.98 9.91 -16.78
N GLY A 278 -14.10 8.93 -16.55
CA GLY A 278 -12.99 8.63 -17.45
C GLY A 278 -11.72 9.40 -17.14
N VAL A 279 -11.64 10.11 -16.00
CA VAL A 279 -10.50 10.97 -15.65
C VAL A 279 -9.55 10.27 -14.67
N PRO A 280 -8.24 10.23 -14.93
CA PRO A 280 -7.26 9.73 -13.97
C PRO A 280 -7.28 10.52 -12.66
N SER A 281 -7.36 9.82 -11.53
CA SER A 281 -7.37 10.42 -10.19
C SER A 281 -6.64 9.58 -9.14
N ILE A 282 -6.19 10.27 -8.09
CA ILE A 282 -5.63 9.76 -6.84
C ILE A 282 -6.46 10.38 -5.72
N LYS A 283 -6.99 9.57 -4.79
CA LYS A 283 -7.80 10.05 -3.67
C LYS A 283 -7.33 9.45 -2.35
N PHE A 284 -7.44 10.21 -1.27
CA PHE A 284 -7.18 9.80 0.11
C PHE A 284 -8.44 9.96 0.94
N PHE A 285 -8.63 9.06 1.91
CA PHE A 285 -9.80 9.01 2.77
C PHE A 285 -9.42 9.00 4.25
N ASP A 286 -10.24 9.63 5.10
CA ASP A 286 -10.11 9.54 6.57
C ASP A 286 -10.52 8.17 7.10
N GLU A 287 -10.42 7.95 8.41
CA GLU A 287 -10.77 6.68 9.06
C GLU A 287 -12.25 6.30 8.89
N GLN A 288 -13.13 7.28 8.72
CA GLN A 288 -14.57 7.09 8.55
C GLN A 288 -14.95 6.82 7.07
N GLY A 289 -14.00 6.96 6.14
CA GLY A 289 -14.20 6.73 4.71
C GLY A 289 -14.60 7.99 3.93
N ASN A 290 -14.47 9.19 4.52
CA ASN A 290 -14.71 10.44 3.81
C ASN A 290 -13.46 10.86 3.01
N GLU A 291 -13.65 11.38 1.81
CA GLU A 291 -12.55 11.92 0.98
C GLU A 291 -11.91 13.12 1.70
N THR A 292 -10.63 13.03 2.03
CA THR A 292 -9.86 14.12 2.64
C THR A 292 -9.05 14.90 1.62
N TRP A 293 -8.72 14.25 0.50
CA TRP A 293 -7.94 14.83 -0.57
C TRP A 293 -8.15 14.07 -1.87
N SER A 294 -8.18 14.79 -2.98
CA SER A 294 -8.11 14.20 -4.31
C SER A 294 -7.23 15.04 -5.23
N ALA A 295 -6.55 14.35 -6.14
CA ALA A 295 -5.84 14.93 -7.26
C ALA A 295 -6.18 14.14 -8.52
N GLY A 296 -6.19 14.81 -9.66
CA GLY A 296 -6.41 14.20 -10.97
C GLY A 296 -5.69 15.00 -12.02
N THR A 297 -6.38 15.36 -13.10
CA THR A 297 -5.88 16.33 -14.12
C THR A 297 -5.31 17.62 -13.53
N SER A 298 -5.67 17.97 -12.30
CA SER A 298 -5.16 19.14 -11.57
C SER A 298 -3.96 18.90 -10.63
N GLY A 299 -3.27 17.75 -10.66
CA GLY A 299 -2.25 17.44 -9.63
C GLY A 299 -1.11 16.50 -10.01
N ILE A 300 -0.83 16.28 -11.30
CA ILE A 300 0.45 15.75 -11.77
C ILE A 300 1.25 16.95 -12.28
N ILE A 301 2.39 17.24 -11.66
CA ILE A 301 3.31 18.28 -12.15
C ILE A 301 3.78 17.84 -13.55
N TYR A 302 3.33 18.53 -14.60
CA TYR A 302 3.95 18.40 -15.91
C TYR A 302 5.32 19.05 -15.84
N THR A 303 6.37 18.24 -15.69
CA THR A 303 7.70 18.67 -16.10
C THR A 303 7.62 18.91 -17.61
N ASN A 304 7.71 20.18 -18.05
CA ASN A 304 7.64 20.69 -19.44
C ASN A 304 6.32 21.33 -19.94
N TYR A 305 5.36 21.70 -19.08
CA TYR A 305 4.21 22.52 -19.53
C TYR A 305 4.59 24.01 -19.66
N ILE A 306 4.20 24.65 -20.76
CA ILE A 306 4.36 26.10 -21.00
C ILE A 306 2.97 26.74 -20.86
N ALA A 307 2.82 27.69 -19.96
CA ALA A 307 1.54 28.37 -19.75
C ALA A 307 1.07 29.09 -21.04
N GLU A 308 -0.14 28.77 -21.50
CA GLU A 308 -0.69 29.21 -22.79
C GLU A 308 -1.07 30.71 -22.83
N SER A 309 -1.03 31.43 -21.70
CA SER A 309 -1.39 32.85 -21.65
C SER A 309 -0.37 33.69 -20.88
N TYR A 310 0.31 34.58 -21.59
CA TYR A 310 1.23 35.57 -21.04
C TYR A 310 1.08 36.90 -21.77
N THR A 311 1.48 37.98 -21.11
CA THR A 311 1.59 39.29 -21.75
C THR A 311 3.02 39.79 -21.61
N THR A 312 3.60 40.21 -22.73
CA THR A 312 4.94 40.80 -22.74
C THR A 312 4.83 42.28 -22.41
N THR A 313 5.56 42.73 -21.39
CA THR A 313 5.69 44.16 -21.09
C THR A 313 7.16 44.49 -20.85
N ILE A 314 7.64 45.56 -21.47
CA ILE A 314 9.03 46.00 -21.32
C ILE A 314 9.15 46.80 -20.03
N TYR A 315 10.05 46.38 -19.15
CA TYR A 315 10.41 47.12 -17.95
C TYR A 315 11.93 47.34 -17.89
N THR A 316 12.34 48.47 -17.33
CA THR A 316 13.73 48.73 -17.00
C THR A 316 13.87 48.66 -15.49
N LYS A 317 14.82 47.85 -15.00
CA LYS A 317 15.10 47.78 -13.57
C LYS A 317 15.70 49.12 -13.15
N ALA A 318 15.14 49.70 -12.08
CA ALA A 318 15.47 51.05 -11.64
C ALA A 318 16.24 51.07 -10.32
N SER A 319 15.92 50.18 -9.39
CA SER A 319 16.68 50.03 -8.16
C SER A 319 16.38 48.70 -7.45
N ASP A 320 17.33 48.25 -6.65
CA ASP A 320 17.14 47.13 -5.70
C ASP A 320 16.56 47.59 -4.35
N GLY A 321 16.41 48.91 -4.16
CA GLY A 321 15.97 49.52 -2.91
C GLY A 321 14.50 49.28 -2.56
N SER A 322 14.17 49.42 -1.27
CA SER A 322 12.78 49.25 -0.79
C SER A 322 11.87 50.44 -1.11
N THR A 323 12.43 51.61 -1.39
CA THR A 323 11.71 52.84 -1.69
C THR A 323 12.12 53.40 -3.04
N PHE A 324 11.14 53.90 -3.80
CA PHE A 324 11.36 54.63 -5.04
C PHE A 324 10.98 56.08 -4.80
N THR A 325 11.97 56.97 -4.81
CA THR A 325 11.77 58.38 -4.48
C THR A 325 11.52 59.19 -5.74
N GLU A 326 10.87 60.35 -5.59
CA GLU A 326 10.71 61.32 -6.68
C GLU A 326 12.07 61.72 -7.27
N THR A 327 13.10 61.90 -6.44
CA THR A 327 14.48 62.18 -6.85
C THR A 327 15.04 61.10 -7.78
N MET A 328 14.84 59.82 -7.45
CA MET A 328 15.25 58.71 -8.32
C MET A 328 14.47 58.72 -9.64
N ALA A 329 13.17 59.03 -9.60
CA ALA A 329 12.37 59.21 -10.80
C ALA A 329 12.91 60.33 -11.70
N ARG A 330 13.33 61.46 -11.10
CA ARG A 330 13.95 62.59 -11.83
C ARG A 330 15.23 62.18 -12.55
N VAL A 331 16.12 61.48 -11.84
CA VAL A 331 17.40 61.01 -12.40
C VAL A 331 17.18 60.05 -13.56
N TYR A 332 16.27 59.08 -13.41
CA TYR A 332 15.95 58.12 -14.47
C TYR A 332 15.35 58.79 -15.70
N LEU A 333 14.46 59.78 -15.51
CA LEU A 333 13.88 60.54 -16.62
C LEU A 333 14.94 61.35 -17.36
N ASP A 334 15.82 62.04 -16.65
CA ASP A 334 16.85 62.86 -17.28
C ASP A 334 17.76 62.02 -18.19
N VAL A 335 18.14 60.81 -17.75
CA VAL A 335 18.92 59.86 -18.57
C VAL A 335 18.12 59.37 -19.78
N LEU A 336 16.89 58.90 -19.59
CA LEU A 336 16.06 58.36 -20.68
C LEU A 336 15.65 59.41 -21.72
N PHE A 337 15.39 60.65 -21.31
CA PHE A 337 15.07 61.75 -22.22
C PHE A 337 16.31 62.21 -23.00
N LYS A 338 17.50 62.25 -22.38
CA LYS A 338 18.76 62.57 -23.07
C LYS A 338 19.09 61.55 -24.16
N GLU A 339 18.91 60.26 -23.89
CA GLU A 339 19.12 59.20 -24.88
C GLU A 339 18.13 59.26 -26.05
N GLN A 340 16.82 59.43 -25.78
CA GLN A 340 15.82 59.45 -26.86
C GLN A 340 15.89 60.70 -27.74
N ILE A 341 16.25 61.87 -27.19
CA ILE A 341 16.35 63.09 -28.00
C ILE A 341 17.65 63.10 -28.83
N SER A 342 18.72 62.46 -28.36
CA SER A 342 19.96 62.27 -29.15
C SER A 342 19.73 61.43 -30.42
N TYR A 343 18.71 60.56 -30.41
CA TYR A 343 18.28 59.81 -31.60
C TYR A 343 17.52 60.68 -32.62
N TRP A 344 16.93 61.80 -32.18
CA TRP A 344 16.19 62.71 -33.06
C TRP A 344 17.08 63.77 -33.71
N SER A 345 18.27 64.04 -33.17
CA SER A 345 19.27 64.88 -33.84
C SER A 345 20.07 64.13 -34.93
N SER A 346 19.98 62.80 -35.01
CA SER A 346 20.86 61.97 -35.86
C SER A 346 20.26 61.48 -37.18
N THR A 347 19.09 61.96 -37.61
CA THR A 347 18.55 61.70 -38.97
C THR A 347 18.59 62.91 -39.90
N GLY A 348 19.57 63.79 -39.67
CA GLY A 348 20.01 64.80 -40.64
C GLY A 348 21.53 64.76 -40.78
N ASN A 349 22.02 63.79 -41.56
CA ASN A 349 23.33 63.67 -42.22
C ASN A 349 24.59 64.43 -41.73
N GLU A 350 25.69 63.65 -41.74
CA GLU A 350 27.12 64.00 -41.76
C GLU A 350 27.88 64.02 -40.41
N GLY A 351 28.68 62.95 -40.24
CA GLY A 351 30.01 62.91 -39.61
C GLY A 351 30.18 63.50 -38.21
N PHE A 352 30.49 62.65 -37.22
CA PHE A 352 31.75 62.68 -36.46
C PHE A 352 31.66 61.73 -35.26
N GLU A 353 32.74 61.00 -35.07
CA GLU A 353 33.07 60.25 -33.86
C GLU A 353 33.13 61.22 -32.66
N GLY A 354 32.37 60.92 -31.61
CA GLY A 354 32.42 61.65 -30.36
C GLY A 354 32.00 60.72 -29.22
N GLU A 355 32.95 60.35 -28.39
CA GLU A 355 32.74 59.59 -27.17
C GLU A 355 31.72 60.27 -26.26
N TYR A 356 30.63 59.56 -25.95
CA TYR A 356 29.64 60.01 -24.98
C TYR A 356 30.15 59.77 -23.56
N TRP A 357 30.66 60.81 -22.92
CA TRP A 357 30.87 60.83 -21.47
C TRP A 357 29.57 61.24 -20.77
N THR A 358 28.88 60.27 -20.18
CA THR A 358 27.88 60.53 -19.13
C THR A 358 28.51 60.16 -17.79
N VAL A 359 28.88 61.14 -16.99
CA VAL A 359 29.32 60.93 -15.61
C VAL A 359 28.14 61.19 -14.66
N VAL A 360 27.98 60.24 -13.72
CA VAL A 360 27.18 60.20 -12.49
C VAL A 360 25.88 59.36 -12.51
N GLY A 361 26.01 58.10 -12.07
CA GLY A 361 25.32 57.67 -10.85
C GLY A 361 24.28 56.56 -10.92
N ALA A 362 23.77 56.21 -12.10
CA ALA A 362 22.97 55.00 -12.30
C ALA A 362 23.06 54.63 -13.79
N SER A 363 23.96 53.70 -14.11
CA SER A 363 23.82 52.93 -15.35
C SER A 363 22.41 52.33 -15.31
N PRO A 364 21.54 52.54 -16.31
CA PRO A 364 20.36 51.70 -16.45
C PRO A 364 20.90 50.29 -16.72
N GLU A 365 21.15 49.55 -15.65
CA GLU A 365 21.63 48.18 -15.71
C GLU A 365 20.53 47.37 -16.40
N THR A 366 20.72 47.16 -17.70
CA THR A 366 19.97 46.24 -18.57
C THR A 366 18.47 46.53 -18.74
N VAL A 367 18.09 47.00 -19.94
CA VAL A 367 16.71 46.92 -20.43
C VAL A 367 16.27 45.45 -20.34
N THR A 368 15.25 45.16 -19.54
CA THR A 368 14.86 43.79 -19.23
C THR A 368 13.47 43.49 -19.76
N TYR A 369 13.36 42.53 -20.68
CA TYR A 369 12.06 42.08 -21.16
C TYR A 369 11.39 41.21 -20.08
N LEU A 370 10.24 41.66 -19.56
CA LEU A 370 9.48 40.90 -18.57
C LEU A 370 8.22 40.30 -19.21
N TYR A 371 7.95 39.05 -18.89
CA TYR A 371 6.63 38.47 -19.11
C TYR A 371 5.84 38.58 -17.82
N SER A 372 4.65 39.18 -17.88
CA SER A 372 3.66 39.01 -16.82
C SER A 372 2.76 37.85 -17.20
N TYR A 373 2.80 36.82 -16.39
CA TYR A 373 1.85 35.73 -16.47
C TYR A 373 0.66 36.09 -15.60
N HIS A 374 -0.50 36.19 -16.22
CA HIS A 374 -1.76 36.40 -15.53
C HIS A 374 -2.48 35.05 -15.48
N SER A 375 -3.17 34.75 -14.38
CA SER A 375 -4.17 33.67 -14.42
C SER A 375 -5.18 34.04 -15.51
N GLY A 376 -5.17 33.32 -16.65
CA GLY A 376 -6.07 33.56 -17.76
C GLY A 376 -7.55 33.50 -17.36
N LYS A 377 -8.48 33.88 -18.24
CA LYS A 377 -9.93 33.76 -17.96
C LYS A 377 -10.50 32.35 -18.20
N ASN A 378 -9.65 31.35 -18.46
CA ASN A 378 -10.07 29.98 -18.73
C ASN A 378 -10.24 29.19 -17.41
N PRO A 379 -11.11 28.17 -17.31
CA PRO A 379 -11.33 27.38 -16.09
C PRO A 379 -10.07 26.75 -15.48
N GLU A 380 -9.00 26.63 -16.25
CA GLU A 380 -7.69 26.16 -15.79
C GLU A 380 -6.87 27.23 -15.01
N SER A 381 -7.38 28.46 -14.86
CA SER A 381 -6.57 29.57 -14.36
C SER A 381 -6.26 29.56 -12.88
N GLU A 382 -7.08 28.88 -12.07
CA GLU A 382 -6.75 28.63 -10.67
C GLU A 382 -5.48 27.76 -10.54
N HIS A 383 -5.28 26.82 -11.47
CA HIS A 383 -4.12 25.93 -11.51
C HIS A 383 -2.83 26.62 -12.01
N ASN A 384 -2.99 27.74 -12.72
CA ASN A 384 -1.88 28.60 -13.18
C ASN A 384 -1.45 29.65 -12.14
N LYS A 385 -2.13 29.77 -10.99
CA LYS A 385 -1.72 30.68 -9.89
C LYS A 385 -0.28 30.46 -9.42
N GLN A 386 0.22 29.22 -9.50
CA GLN A 386 1.61 28.91 -9.14
C GLN A 386 2.66 29.59 -10.06
N TYR A 387 2.26 29.92 -11.29
CA TYR A 387 3.08 30.63 -12.28
C TYR A 387 2.77 32.13 -12.32
N GLU A 388 1.89 32.63 -11.45
CA GLU A 388 1.58 34.06 -11.37
C GLU A 388 2.82 34.85 -10.96
N GLY A 389 3.25 35.74 -11.84
CA GLY A 389 4.35 36.65 -11.56
C GLY A 389 5.10 37.14 -12.80
N TYR A 390 6.20 37.82 -12.53
CA TYR A 390 7.09 38.41 -13.51
C TYR A 390 8.37 37.57 -13.62
N TYR A 391 8.74 37.27 -14.87
CA TYR A 391 9.89 36.42 -15.19
C TYR A 391 10.77 37.07 -16.26
N TYR A 392 12.08 36.82 -16.20
CA TYR A 392 13.01 37.21 -17.25
C TYR A 392 12.68 36.49 -18.57
N LYS A 393 12.73 37.21 -19.69
CA LYS A 393 12.54 36.62 -21.03
C LYS A 393 13.61 35.55 -21.29
N SER A 394 13.18 34.31 -21.48
CA SER A 394 14.02 33.22 -21.97
C SER A 394 13.40 32.63 -23.25
N ASN A 395 14.24 32.04 -24.11
CA ASN A 395 13.83 31.69 -25.47
C ASN A 395 12.74 30.62 -25.58
N ASN A 396 12.39 29.85 -24.54
CA ASN A 396 11.30 28.85 -24.60
C ASN A 396 10.86 28.24 -23.24
N LYS A 397 11.12 28.89 -22.09
CA LYS A 397 10.73 28.40 -20.75
C LYS A 397 10.35 29.57 -19.84
N LEU A 398 9.60 29.30 -18.76
CA LEU A 398 9.57 30.21 -17.60
C LEU A 398 11.03 30.49 -17.23
N GLY A 399 11.47 31.74 -17.42
CA GLY A 399 12.82 32.14 -17.01
C GLY A 399 12.96 32.06 -15.49
N SER A 400 14.09 32.53 -14.96
CA SER A 400 14.14 32.83 -13.53
C SER A 400 13.11 33.92 -13.20
N LYS A 401 12.51 33.84 -12.01
CA LYS A 401 11.72 34.96 -11.49
C LYS A 401 12.59 36.22 -11.47
N VAL A 402 11.97 37.36 -11.73
CA VAL A 402 12.69 38.63 -11.64
C VAL A 402 13.14 38.88 -10.20
N ASP A 403 14.28 39.55 -10.07
CA ASP A 403 14.80 39.92 -8.77
C ASP A 403 13.88 40.92 -8.07
N ASN A 404 14.06 41.06 -6.77
CA ASN A 404 13.33 42.06 -5.99
C ASN A 404 13.84 43.45 -6.37
N GLY A 405 12.92 44.38 -6.65
CA GLY A 405 13.31 45.75 -7.00
C GLY A 405 12.17 46.57 -7.58
N TRP A 406 12.52 47.81 -7.95
CA TRP A 406 11.65 48.70 -8.69
C TRP A 406 11.91 48.60 -10.19
N TYR A 407 10.83 48.51 -10.94
CA TYR A 407 10.83 48.35 -12.38
C TYR A 407 9.98 49.44 -13.01
N ILE A 408 10.49 50.11 -14.02
CA ILE A 408 9.82 51.23 -14.69
C ILE A 408 9.43 50.80 -16.11
N THR A 409 8.19 51.09 -16.50
CA THR A 409 7.76 51.03 -17.88
C THR A 409 7.30 52.41 -18.33
N THR A 410 7.60 52.75 -19.58
CA THR A 410 7.24 54.06 -20.13
C THR A 410 5.97 53.94 -20.95
N GLY A 411 5.01 54.84 -20.72
CA GLY A 411 3.80 54.93 -21.53
C GLY A 411 4.05 55.51 -22.93
N SER A 412 3.01 55.49 -23.75
CA SER A 412 2.95 56.08 -25.09
C SER A 412 3.15 57.60 -25.07
N PHE A 413 3.71 58.13 -26.17
CA PHE A 413 4.07 59.53 -26.33
C PHE A 413 2.87 60.34 -26.81
N GLU A 414 2.41 61.34 -26.04
CA GLU A 414 1.41 62.30 -26.53
C GLU A 414 2.10 63.59 -26.98
N ARG A 415 2.04 63.89 -28.28
CA ARG A 415 2.50 65.18 -28.83
C ARG A 415 1.39 66.22 -28.69
N GLY A 416 1.65 67.25 -27.89
CA GLY A 416 0.95 68.53 -28.03
C GLY A 416 1.52 69.27 -29.25
N TYR A 417 0.83 69.23 -30.38
CA TYR A 417 1.18 70.10 -31.52
C TYR A 417 0.65 71.52 -31.26
N GLY A 418 1.54 72.48 -30.99
CA GLY A 418 1.21 73.89 -31.15
C GLY A 418 0.98 74.20 -32.63
N ARG A 419 -0.25 74.52 -33.04
CA ARG A 419 -0.55 74.93 -34.42
C ARG A 419 0.10 76.29 -34.71
N ARG A 420 0.96 76.36 -35.72
CA ARG A 420 1.37 77.62 -36.36
C ARG A 420 0.20 78.17 -37.16
N LEU A 421 -0.51 79.17 -36.64
CA LEU A 421 -1.40 80.01 -37.45
C LEU A 421 -0.71 81.34 -37.68
N GLY A 422 -0.06 81.49 -38.83
CA GLY A 422 0.47 82.78 -39.28
C GLY A 422 -0.59 83.51 -40.10
N PHE A 423 -1.19 84.56 -39.55
CA PHE A 423 -1.88 85.56 -40.36
C PHE A 423 -0.87 86.62 -40.80
N SER A 424 -0.73 86.82 -42.11
CA SER A 424 0.09 87.88 -42.71
C SER A 424 -0.83 89.01 -43.16
N MET A 425 -0.60 90.22 -42.66
CA MET A 425 -1.08 91.44 -43.33
C MET A 425 0.05 92.01 -44.20
N PRO A 426 -0.24 92.57 -45.40
CA PRO A 426 0.79 93.08 -46.28
C PRO A 426 1.53 94.27 -45.65
N GLY A 427 2.86 94.18 -45.53
CA GLY A 427 3.73 95.29 -45.14
C GLY A 427 4.35 95.23 -43.73
N GLN A 428 4.07 94.20 -42.92
CA GLN A 428 4.81 93.96 -41.68
C GLN A 428 5.55 92.61 -41.68
N PRO A 429 6.73 92.52 -41.05
CA PRO A 429 7.39 91.23 -40.83
C PRO A 429 6.48 90.34 -39.96
N PRO A 430 6.35 89.05 -40.27
CA PRO A 430 5.50 88.14 -39.51
C PRO A 430 5.92 88.10 -38.04
N VAL A 431 4.97 88.38 -37.14
CA VAL A 431 5.15 88.17 -35.70
C VAL A 431 4.99 86.67 -35.44
N TYR A 432 6.10 86.01 -35.15
CA TYR A 432 6.10 84.60 -34.75
C TYR A 432 5.87 84.50 -33.24
N GLU A 433 4.68 84.12 -32.81
CA GLU A 433 4.53 83.59 -31.44
C GLU A 433 5.15 82.19 -31.39
N THR A 434 6.30 82.09 -30.75
CA THR A 434 6.93 80.80 -30.44
C THR A 434 6.28 80.22 -29.20
N THR A 435 5.22 79.43 -29.36
CA THR A 435 4.81 78.51 -28.29
C THR A 435 5.84 77.38 -28.24
N SER A 436 6.69 77.40 -27.22
CA SER A 436 7.59 76.31 -26.86
C SER A 436 6.83 74.99 -26.82
N PRO A 437 7.23 73.94 -27.55
CA PRO A 437 6.55 72.66 -27.46
C PRO A 437 6.77 72.06 -26.06
N THR A 438 5.66 71.74 -25.39
CA THR A 438 5.64 70.99 -24.14
C THR A 438 5.42 69.52 -24.45
N PHE A 439 6.28 68.66 -23.92
CA PHE A 439 6.14 67.22 -24.00
C PHE A 439 5.69 66.70 -22.65
N THR A 440 4.56 65.98 -22.62
CA THR A 440 4.11 65.29 -21.40
C THR A 440 4.31 63.80 -21.59
N ARG A 441 4.93 63.13 -20.61
CA ARG A 441 5.10 61.69 -20.58
C ARG A 441 4.75 61.12 -19.23
N THR A 442 3.85 60.15 -19.21
CA THR A 442 3.54 59.36 -18.02
C THR A 442 4.33 58.06 -18.06
N PHE A 443 4.89 57.69 -16.91
CA PHE A 443 5.55 56.40 -16.71
C PHE A 443 5.03 55.74 -15.44
N HIS A 444 5.09 54.42 -15.44
CA HIS A 444 4.61 53.59 -14.34
C HIS A 444 5.80 52.85 -13.73
N ALA A 445 5.98 53.02 -12.43
CA ALA A 445 6.93 52.27 -11.63
C ALA A 445 6.16 51.19 -10.85
N VAL A 446 6.67 49.96 -10.84
CA VAL A 446 6.12 48.85 -10.07
C VAL A 446 7.21 48.25 -9.19
N ARG A 447 6.89 47.96 -7.94
CA ARG A 447 7.78 47.23 -7.04
C ARG A 447 7.47 45.75 -7.13
N ILE A 448 8.45 44.96 -7.57
CA ILE A 448 8.31 43.51 -7.66
C ILE A 448 9.07 42.87 -6.50
N VAL A 449 8.39 41.98 -5.77
CA VAL A 449 8.98 41.17 -4.69
C VAL A 449 8.56 39.71 -4.91
N ASN A 450 9.53 38.81 -4.97
CA ASN A 450 9.37 37.38 -5.25
C ASN A 450 8.55 37.10 -6.53
N GLY A 451 8.72 37.95 -7.54
CA GLY A 451 8.00 37.89 -8.81
C GLY A 451 6.59 38.49 -8.78
N LYS A 452 6.10 39.08 -7.68
CA LYS A 452 4.77 39.71 -7.60
C LYS A 452 4.85 41.22 -7.43
N VAL A 453 3.94 41.96 -8.07
CA VAL A 453 3.82 43.41 -7.86
C VAL A 453 3.24 43.67 -6.48
N THR A 454 3.97 44.41 -5.67
CA THR A 454 3.55 44.80 -4.32
C THR A 454 3.11 46.24 -4.23
N HIS A 455 3.62 47.10 -5.11
CA HIS A 455 3.31 48.54 -5.15
C HIS A 455 3.33 49.04 -6.58
N LYS A 456 2.50 50.03 -6.89
CA LYS A 456 2.48 50.74 -8.17
C LYS A 456 2.54 52.24 -7.90
N SER A 457 3.26 52.96 -8.74
CA SER A 457 3.35 54.42 -8.72
C SER A 457 3.32 54.94 -10.15
N SER A 458 2.65 56.05 -10.39
CA SER A 458 2.66 56.72 -11.69
C SER A 458 3.22 58.13 -11.54
N PHE A 459 4.00 58.53 -12.52
CA PHE A 459 4.65 59.83 -12.53
C PHE A 459 4.47 60.44 -13.91
N THR A 460 4.18 61.74 -13.94
CA THR A 460 4.03 62.49 -15.18
C THR A 460 5.11 63.56 -15.24
N ALA A 461 5.95 63.48 -16.27
CA ALA A 461 6.98 64.46 -16.55
C ALA A 461 6.54 65.38 -17.68
N GLN A 462 6.64 66.68 -17.46
CA GLN A 462 6.50 67.71 -18.49
C GLN A 462 7.85 68.32 -18.80
N VAL A 463 8.23 68.30 -20.08
CA VAL A 463 9.46 68.88 -20.60
C VAL A 463 9.09 70.06 -21.49
N ASN A 464 9.55 71.26 -21.13
CA ASN A 464 9.36 72.46 -21.95
C ASN A 464 10.62 72.71 -22.77
N LEU A 465 10.52 72.71 -24.11
CA LEU A 465 11.63 73.09 -24.98
C LEU A 465 11.65 74.60 -25.19
N THR A 466 12.66 75.28 -24.68
CA THR A 466 12.93 76.67 -25.05
C THR A 466 13.69 76.73 -26.38
N THR A 467 13.17 77.46 -27.37
CA THR A 467 13.92 77.75 -28.61
C THR A 467 15.10 78.68 -28.31
N PRO A 468 16.32 78.41 -28.80
CA PRO A 468 17.42 79.37 -28.70
C PRO A 468 17.05 80.66 -29.46
N GLY A 469 17.39 81.81 -28.88
CA GLY A 469 17.25 83.09 -29.58
C GLY A 469 18.15 83.15 -30.83
N PRO A 470 17.80 83.99 -31.83
CA PRO A 470 18.58 84.09 -33.07
C PRO A 470 20.02 84.54 -32.76
N GLY A 471 21.00 83.72 -33.15
CA GLY A 471 22.43 84.03 -33.06
C GLY A 471 23.25 83.18 -32.08
N GLN A 472 22.64 82.29 -31.29
CA GLN A 472 23.40 81.38 -30.43
C GLN A 472 23.71 80.04 -31.12
N LYS A 473 25.00 79.69 -31.22
CA LYS A 473 25.43 78.37 -31.68
C LYS A 473 24.96 77.30 -30.69
N SER A 474 24.36 76.25 -31.25
CA SER A 474 23.74 75.11 -30.60
C SER A 474 24.62 74.43 -29.55
N SER A 475 24.44 74.82 -28.29
CA SER A 475 24.63 73.94 -27.13
C SER A 475 23.25 73.74 -26.49
N VAL A 476 22.60 72.63 -26.87
CA VAL A 476 21.46 71.94 -26.25
C VAL A 476 20.57 72.80 -25.30
N PRO A 477 19.35 73.20 -25.70
CA PRO A 477 18.50 74.05 -24.86
C PRO A 477 17.52 73.20 -24.03
N TYR A 478 17.77 73.00 -22.74
CA TYR A 478 16.72 72.50 -21.83
C TYR A 478 16.75 73.32 -20.55
N SER A 479 15.61 73.90 -20.15
CA SER A 479 15.55 74.73 -18.94
C SER A 479 14.59 74.22 -17.85
N GLN A 480 13.70 73.26 -18.08
CA GLN A 480 12.90 72.69 -16.98
C GLN A 480 12.22 71.36 -17.29
N VAL A 481 12.45 70.36 -16.42
CA VAL A 481 11.65 69.14 -16.32
C VAL A 481 10.78 69.27 -15.06
N ILE A 482 9.48 69.44 -15.25
CA ILE A 482 8.50 69.49 -14.15
C ILE A 482 7.94 68.08 -13.98
N ILE A 483 8.13 67.49 -12.81
CA ILE A 483 7.63 66.14 -12.50
C ILE A 483 6.52 66.30 -11.47
N GLY A 484 5.32 65.87 -11.85
CA GLY A 484 4.21 65.70 -10.93
C GLY A 484 4.10 64.23 -10.54
N GLN A 485 4.17 63.93 -9.25
CA GLN A 485 3.81 62.61 -8.75
C GLN A 485 2.28 62.50 -8.71
N THR A 486 1.74 61.45 -9.32
CA THR A 486 0.33 61.10 -9.15
C THR A 486 0.30 59.75 -8.48
N THR A 487 0.26 59.75 -7.15
CA THR A 487 0.08 58.53 -6.37
C THR A 487 -1.34 58.01 -6.59
N THR A 488 -1.44 56.82 -7.18
CA THR A 488 -2.65 55.99 -7.13
C THR A 488 -2.29 54.69 -6.44
N ALA A 489 -3.12 54.31 -5.46
CA ALA A 489 -2.92 53.24 -4.49
C ALA A 489 -2.55 51.88 -5.10
#